data_AF-A0A2T7E564-F1
#
_entry.id   AF-A0A2T7E564-F1
#
_cell.length_a   1.000
_cell.length_b   1.000
_cell.length_c   1.000
_cell.angle_alpha   90.00
_cell.angle_beta   90.00
_cell.angle_gamma   90.00
#
_symmetry.space_group_name_H-M   'P 1'
#
loop_
_entity.id
_entity.type
_entity.pdbx_description
1 polymer ?
#
loop_
_entity_poly.entity_id
_entity_poly.type
_entity_poly.pdbx_seq_one_letter_code
_entity_poly.pdbx_strand_id
1 'polypeptide(L)'
;MTRDFTWIQAIAVLFDGHRLYVGARKTAAWDDDVDRMELALDGEPVRLPQVADAAWTSSAVPALSITRTKAANGVLVALDGRFKIRANAVPITEDESRVHSYGVASDDCLAHLDLAFKFDALTGDVHGVVGQTYRSDYVSQFDVRASMPTMGGESNFTTSNLFAADCAVARYAPAAGHHDDDGVAVV
;
A
#
# COMPACT_ATOMS: atom_id res chain seq x y z
N MET A 1 -4.57 -23.28 -12.59
CA MET A 1 -5.64 -22.26 -12.48
C MET A 1 -5.06 -21.10 -11.72
N THR A 2 -4.93 -19.95 -12.37
CA THR A 2 -4.53 -18.69 -11.72
C THR A 2 -5.79 -18.13 -11.07
N ARG A 3 -5.76 -17.84 -9.77
CA ARG A 3 -6.86 -17.20 -9.05
C ARG A 3 -6.63 -15.70 -9.13
N ASP A 4 -7.58 -14.98 -9.71
CA ASP A 4 -7.51 -13.52 -9.77
C ASP A 4 -8.01 -12.97 -8.44
N PHE A 5 -7.10 -12.31 -7.74
CA PHE A 5 -7.33 -11.77 -6.41
C PHE A 5 -7.42 -10.26 -6.51
N THR A 6 -8.46 -9.64 -5.93
CA THR A 6 -8.60 -8.18 -5.93
C THR A 6 -8.10 -7.54 -4.64
N TRP A 7 -7.37 -8.28 -3.81
CA TRP A 7 -6.82 -7.82 -2.54
C TRP A 7 -5.36 -7.41 -2.67
N ILE A 8 -4.91 -6.51 -1.79
CA ILE A 8 -3.56 -5.95 -1.83
C ILE A 8 -2.68 -6.75 -0.88
N GLN A 9 -1.70 -7.49 -1.40
CA GLN A 9 -0.76 -8.24 -0.55
C GLN A 9 0.34 -7.36 0.01
N ALA A 10 0.82 -6.43 -0.80
CA ALA A 10 1.87 -5.52 -0.45
C ALA A 10 1.75 -4.25 -1.28
N ILE A 11 2.35 -3.18 -0.76
CA ILE A 11 2.61 -1.95 -1.49
C ILE A 11 4.10 -1.62 -1.40
N ALA A 12 4.61 -0.91 -2.39
CA ALA A 12 5.86 -0.19 -2.25
C ALA A 12 5.63 1.32 -2.29
N VAL A 13 6.37 2.04 -1.46
CA VAL A 13 6.43 3.49 -1.49
C VAL A 13 7.83 3.90 -1.94
N LEU A 14 7.90 4.60 -3.06
CA LEU A 14 9.12 5.15 -3.65
C LEU A 14 9.17 6.65 -3.37
N PHE A 15 10.23 7.13 -2.73
CA PHE A 15 10.41 8.54 -2.39
C PHE A 15 11.91 8.81 -2.19
N ASP A 16 12.41 9.94 -2.68
CA ASP A 16 13.79 10.42 -2.43
C ASP A 16 14.91 9.38 -2.65
N GLY A 17 14.72 8.45 -3.61
CA GLY A 17 15.64 7.34 -3.88
C GLY A 17 15.52 6.14 -2.94
N HIS A 18 14.66 6.21 -1.92
CA HIS A 18 14.34 5.15 -0.99
C HIS A 18 13.14 4.30 -1.44
N ARG A 19 13.11 3.06 -0.97
CA ARG A 19 12.07 2.07 -1.26
C ARG A 19 11.55 1.48 0.04
N LEU A 20 10.33 1.82 0.42
CA LEU A 20 9.66 1.23 1.57
C LEU A 20 8.70 0.12 1.10
N TYR A 21 8.85 -1.07 1.65
CA TYR A 21 7.92 -2.19 1.50
C TYR A 21 7.00 -2.30 2.70
N VAL A 22 5.70 -2.46 2.44
CA VAL A 22 4.68 -2.81 3.44
C VAL A 22 3.88 -3.97 2.91
N GLY A 23 3.90 -5.11 3.62
CA GLY A 23 3.25 -6.33 3.17
C GLY A 23 2.51 -7.07 4.27
N ALA A 24 1.57 -7.91 3.86
CA ALA A 24 0.94 -8.94 4.69
C ALA A 24 1.57 -10.30 4.40
N ARG A 25 2.02 -10.98 5.46
CA ARG A 25 2.52 -12.36 5.40
C ARG A 25 1.36 -13.32 5.22
N LYS A 26 1.52 -14.25 4.28
CA LYS A 26 0.59 -15.37 4.11
C LYS A 26 0.53 -16.20 5.38
N THR A 27 -0.65 -16.74 5.67
CA THR A 27 -0.89 -17.60 6.82
C THR A 27 -1.80 -18.75 6.39
N ALA A 28 -1.79 -19.85 7.14
CA ALA A 28 -2.72 -20.96 6.90
C ALA A 28 -4.00 -20.78 7.73
N ALA A 29 -3.87 -20.20 8.93
CA ALA A 29 -4.96 -19.92 9.85
C ALA A 29 -4.79 -18.51 10.44
N TRP A 30 -5.91 -17.80 10.59
CA TRP A 30 -5.91 -16.49 11.23
C TRP A 30 -5.89 -16.61 12.75
N ASP A 31 -5.13 -15.71 13.37
CA ASP A 31 -5.01 -15.53 14.83
C ASP A 31 -4.68 -14.06 15.05
N ASP A 32 -5.56 -13.33 15.74
CA ASP A 32 -5.43 -11.88 15.93
C ASP A 32 -4.14 -11.48 16.66
N ASP A 33 -3.56 -12.39 17.45
CA ASP A 33 -2.34 -12.16 18.25
C ASP A 33 -1.05 -12.43 17.46
N VAL A 34 -1.12 -13.11 16.31
CA VAL A 34 0.03 -13.39 15.46
C VAL A 34 0.24 -12.24 14.47
N ASP A 35 1.37 -11.55 14.58
CA ASP A 35 1.71 -10.44 13.68
C ASP A 35 2.08 -10.91 12.27
N ARG A 36 1.36 -10.41 11.27
CA ARG A 36 1.56 -10.72 9.85
C ARG A 36 2.07 -9.51 9.06
N MET A 37 2.42 -8.41 9.73
CA MET A 37 3.04 -7.28 9.06
C MET A 37 4.47 -7.60 8.66
N GLU A 38 4.84 -7.25 7.43
CA GLU A 38 6.21 -7.29 6.93
C GLU A 38 6.60 -5.90 6.43
N LEU A 39 7.74 -5.41 6.91
CA LEU A 39 8.20 -4.05 6.66
C LEU A 39 9.70 -4.07 6.32
N ALA A 40 10.08 -3.37 5.27
CA ALA A 40 11.49 -3.19 4.93
C ALA A 40 11.74 -1.81 4.31
N LEU A 41 12.82 -1.15 4.69
CA LEU A 41 13.32 0.07 4.04
C LEU A 41 14.60 -0.27 3.28
N ASP A 42 14.62 -0.02 1.98
CA ASP A 42 15.74 -0.31 1.08
C ASP A 42 16.21 -1.77 1.07
N GLY A 43 15.28 -2.68 1.39
CA GLY A 43 15.55 -4.11 1.53
C GLY A 43 15.96 -4.53 2.94
N GLU A 44 16.22 -3.58 3.85
CA GLU A 44 16.54 -3.87 5.24
C GLU A 44 15.27 -3.98 6.11
N PRO A 45 15.09 -5.08 6.86
CA PRO A 45 13.89 -5.28 7.67
C PRO A 45 13.72 -4.23 8.77
N VAL A 46 12.53 -3.65 8.88
CA VAL A 46 12.15 -2.78 10.00
C VAL A 46 11.68 -3.64 11.18
N ARG A 47 12.41 -3.58 12.29
CA ARG A 47 12.09 -4.33 13.51
C ARG A 47 11.31 -3.45 14.48
N LEU A 48 10.05 -3.81 14.71
CA LEU A 48 9.15 -3.15 15.66
C LEU A 48 8.67 -4.14 16.73
N PRO A 49 8.86 -3.84 18.03
CA PRO A 49 8.29 -4.63 19.13
C PRO A 49 6.78 -4.81 18.95
N GLN A 50 6.24 -5.99 19.27
CA GLN A 50 4.81 -6.30 19.16
C GLN A 50 4.03 -5.75 20.36
N VAL A 51 4.03 -4.43 20.50
CA VAL A 51 3.24 -3.69 21.49
C VAL A 51 2.64 -2.46 20.82
N ALA A 52 1.43 -2.10 21.22
CA ALA A 52 0.78 -0.88 20.72
C ALA A 52 1.67 0.34 21.00
N ASP A 53 1.64 1.29 20.08
CA ASP A 53 2.42 2.54 20.12
C ASP A 53 3.95 2.36 20.04
N ALA A 54 4.45 1.13 19.86
CA ALA A 54 5.85 0.92 19.51
C ALA A 54 6.17 1.68 18.23
N ALA A 55 7.22 2.51 18.28
CA ALA A 55 7.62 3.36 17.17
C ALA A 55 9.05 3.03 16.72
N TRP A 56 9.27 3.18 15.43
CA TRP A 56 10.55 3.10 14.78
C TRP A 56 10.72 4.33 13.90
N THR A 57 11.90 4.94 13.94
CA THR A 57 12.28 6.05 13.09
C THR A 57 13.49 5.64 12.29
N SER A 58 13.50 5.93 10.99
CA SER A 58 14.65 5.61 10.14
C SER A 58 15.86 6.45 10.52
N SER A 59 17.02 5.80 10.62
CA SER A 59 18.30 6.50 10.78
C SER A 59 18.78 7.16 9.48
N ALA A 60 18.38 6.62 8.33
CA ALA A 60 18.71 7.17 7.02
C ALA A 60 17.75 8.28 6.58
N VAL A 61 16.48 8.20 7.01
CA VAL A 61 15.42 9.16 6.69
C VAL A 61 14.73 9.62 7.98
N PRO A 62 15.24 10.62 8.70
CA PRO A 62 14.71 11.00 10.01
C PRO A 62 13.23 11.42 10.01
N ALA A 63 12.69 11.86 8.87
CA ALA A 63 11.28 12.20 8.69
C ALA A 63 10.36 10.97 8.54
N LEU A 64 10.92 9.78 8.30
CA LEU A 64 10.16 8.53 8.17
C LEU A 64 10.03 7.86 9.54
N SER A 65 8.78 7.62 9.94
CA SER A 65 8.44 6.86 11.14
C SER A 65 7.41 5.78 10.83
N ILE A 66 7.46 4.70 11.59
CA ILE A 66 6.47 3.63 11.57
C ILE A 66 6.07 3.35 13.01
N THR A 67 4.78 3.43 13.30
CA THR A 67 4.22 3.20 14.63
C THR A 67 3.20 2.08 14.58
N ARG A 68 3.24 1.16 15.54
CA ARG A 68 2.21 0.14 15.70
C ARG A 68 0.90 0.76 16.16
N THR A 69 -0.18 0.51 15.43
CA THR A 69 -1.53 0.94 15.84
C THR A 69 -2.20 -0.07 16.78
N LYS A 70 -1.68 -1.30 16.83
CA LYS A 70 -2.09 -2.43 17.67
C LYS A 70 -0.86 -3.29 17.97
N ALA A 71 -0.94 -4.20 18.94
CA ALA A 71 0.18 -5.11 19.25
C ALA A 71 0.60 -5.96 18.04
N ALA A 72 -0.36 -6.42 17.24
CA ALA A 72 -0.16 -7.17 16.00
C ALA A 72 -1.00 -6.57 14.85
N ASN A 73 -0.59 -6.86 13.61
CA ASN A 73 -1.40 -6.69 12.41
C ASN A 73 -1.81 -5.24 12.05
N GLY A 74 -1.16 -4.22 12.62
CA GLY A 74 -1.51 -2.83 12.29
C GLY A 74 -0.39 -1.84 12.51
N VAL A 75 -0.13 -1.01 11.51
CA VAL A 75 0.88 0.05 11.54
C VAL A 75 0.38 1.34 10.91
N LEU A 76 0.99 2.45 11.34
CA LEU A 76 0.91 3.77 10.74
C LEU A 76 2.31 4.11 10.24
N VAL A 77 2.48 4.20 8.93
CA VAL A 77 3.67 4.75 8.29
C VAL A 77 3.45 6.24 8.09
N ALA A 78 4.41 7.07 8.45
CA ALA A 78 4.36 8.51 8.21
C ALA A 78 5.70 9.01 7.70
N LEU A 79 5.66 9.75 6.59
CA LEU A 79 6.75 10.60 6.14
C LEU A 79 6.34 12.04 6.41
N ASP A 80 7.04 12.70 7.33
CA ASP A 80 6.62 13.99 7.88
C ASP A 80 6.37 15.05 6.77
N GLY A 81 5.27 15.78 6.92
CA GLY A 81 4.80 16.77 5.95
C GLY A 81 4.33 16.23 4.59
N ARG A 82 4.45 14.92 4.30
CA ARG A 82 4.18 14.35 2.97
C ARG A 82 2.99 13.42 2.96
N PHE A 83 3.04 12.33 3.72
CA PHE A 83 1.94 11.37 3.74
C PHE A 83 1.87 10.55 5.03
N LYS A 84 0.72 9.93 5.23
CA LYS A 84 0.46 8.89 6.22
C LYS A 84 -0.27 7.72 5.57
N ILE A 85 0.18 6.52 5.85
CA ILE A 85 -0.44 5.28 5.40
C ILE A 85 -0.77 4.44 6.62
N ARG A 86 -2.06 4.20 6.85
CA ARG A 86 -2.50 3.19 7.80
C ARG A 86 -2.61 1.87 7.06
N ALA A 87 -1.94 0.84 7.56
CA ALA A 87 -1.99 -0.50 6.98
C ALA A 87 -2.33 -1.51 8.07
N ASN A 88 -3.38 -2.30 7.84
CA ASN A 88 -3.74 -3.42 8.68
C ASN A 88 -3.63 -4.71 7.88
N ALA A 89 -2.98 -5.73 8.44
CA ALA A 89 -3.14 -7.09 7.93
C ALA A 89 -4.49 -7.62 8.44
N VAL A 90 -5.31 -8.15 7.53
CA VAL A 90 -6.64 -8.71 7.84
C VAL A 90 -6.82 -10.05 7.11
N PRO A 91 -7.59 -10.99 7.66
CA PRO A 91 -7.85 -12.26 6.98
C PRO A 91 -8.83 -12.06 5.83
N ILE A 92 -8.70 -12.87 4.78
CA ILE A 92 -9.79 -13.06 3.84
C ILE A 92 -10.89 -13.89 4.52
N THR A 93 -12.06 -13.29 4.63
CA THR A 93 -13.26 -13.92 5.20
C THR A 93 -13.94 -14.86 4.18
N GLU A 94 -14.75 -15.79 4.68
CA GLU A 94 -15.59 -16.65 3.82
C GLU A 94 -16.55 -15.82 2.94
N ASP A 95 -17.03 -14.69 3.46
CA ASP A 95 -17.90 -13.78 2.75
C ASP A 95 -17.18 -13.12 1.57
N GLU A 96 -15.98 -12.58 1.78
CA GLU A 96 -15.14 -12.03 0.71
C GLU A 96 -14.79 -13.10 -0.32
N SER A 97 -14.40 -14.29 0.13
CA SER A 97 -14.11 -15.43 -0.74
C SER A 97 -15.31 -15.81 -1.62
N ARG A 98 -16.53 -15.79 -1.06
CA ARG A 98 -17.76 -16.07 -1.80
C ARG A 98 -18.10 -14.98 -2.81
N VAL A 99 -18.03 -13.70 -2.41
CA VAL A 99 -18.36 -12.55 -3.27
C VAL A 99 -17.41 -12.47 -4.46
N HIS A 100 -16.11 -12.70 -4.22
CA HIS A 100 -15.08 -12.60 -5.25
C HIS A 100 -14.71 -13.93 -5.90
N SER A 101 -15.41 -15.02 -5.54
CA SER A 101 -15.13 -16.38 -6.04
C SER A 101 -13.68 -16.81 -5.87
N TYR A 102 -13.03 -16.37 -4.78
CA TYR A 102 -11.65 -16.71 -4.52
C TYR A 102 -11.48 -18.21 -4.32
N GLY A 103 -12.42 -18.89 -3.66
CA GLY A 103 -12.34 -20.33 -3.38
C GLY A 103 -11.39 -20.67 -2.23
N VAL A 104 -11.22 -19.74 -1.28
CA VAL A 104 -10.38 -19.92 -0.08
C VAL A 104 -11.00 -21.02 0.79
N ALA A 105 -10.17 -21.99 1.18
CA ALA A 105 -10.53 -23.04 2.13
C ALA A 105 -10.09 -22.66 3.56
N SER A 106 -10.60 -23.36 4.57
CA SER A 106 -10.32 -23.07 5.98
C SER A 106 -8.85 -23.17 6.39
N ASP A 107 -8.03 -23.89 5.61
CA ASP A 107 -6.58 -24.06 5.78
C ASP A 107 -5.72 -23.19 4.83
N ASP A 108 -6.36 -22.33 4.05
CA ASP A 108 -5.75 -21.41 3.09
C ASP A 108 -6.14 -19.96 3.42
N CYS A 109 -6.16 -19.60 4.71
CA CYS A 109 -6.58 -18.27 5.17
C CYS A 109 -5.53 -17.22 4.79
N LEU A 110 -5.62 -16.68 3.57
CA LEU A 110 -4.75 -15.62 3.12
C LEU A 110 -4.98 -14.34 3.93
N ALA A 111 -3.92 -13.57 4.15
CA ALA A 111 -3.99 -12.25 4.75
C ALA A 111 -3.72 -11.18 3.69
N HIS A 112 -4.46 -10.09 3.75
CA HIS A 112 -4.28 -8.93 2.87
C HIS A 112 -4.15 -7.64 3.68
N LEU A 113 -3.79 -6.57 2.98
CA LEU A 113 -3.74 -5.23 3.52
C LEU A 113 -5.10 -4.54 3.33
N ASP A 114 -5.61 -4.00 4.43
CA ASP A 114 -6.57 -2.92 4.47
C ASP A 114 -5.79 -1.60 4.63
N LEU A 115 -5.97 -0.67 3.70
CA LEU A 115 -5.13 0.52 3.53
C LEU A 115 -5.95 1.79 3.59
N ALA A 116 -5.45 2.78 4.32
CA ALA A 116 -5.96 4.14 4.28
C ALA A 116 -4.81 5.13 4.08
N PHE A 117 -4.98 6.02 3.10
CA PHE A 117 -3.98 7.02 2.74
C PHE A 117 -4.42 8.42 3.16
N LYS A 118 -3.48 9.19 3.68
CA LYS A 118 -3.61 10.64 3.82
C LYS A 118 -2.37 11.27 3.21
N PHE A 119 -2.58 12.22 2.30
CA PHE A 119 -1.50 12.98 1.69
C PHE A 119 -1.59 14.42 2.16
N ASP A 120 -0.50 14.95 2.72
CA ASP A 120 -0.44 16.28 3.31
C ASP A 120 0.10 17.34 2.32
N ALA A 121 0.84 16.92 1.28
CA ALA A 121 1.48 17.80 0.30
C ALA A 121 1.19 17.41 -1.17
N LEU A 122 -0.08 17.18 -1.53
CA LEU A 122 -0.44 16.90 -2.92
C LEU A 122 -0.34 18.14 -3.81
N THR A 123 0.28 17.98 -4.97
CA THR A 123 0.28 18.97 -6.05
C THR A 123 -0.82 18.65 -7.08
N GLY A 124 -1.07 19.58 -8.00
CA GLY A 124 -2.01 19.36 -9.11
C GLY A 124 -1.56 18.28 -10.11
N ASP A 125 -0.30 17.84 -10.06
CA ASP A 125 0.23 16.77 -10.90
C ASP A 125 0.00 15.37 -10.31
N VAL A 126 -0.73 15.27 -9.19
CA VAL A 126 -1.11 13.97 -8.60
C VAL A 126 -1.88 13.12 -9.62
N HIS A 127 -1.43 11.89 -9.81
CA HIS A 127 -2.07 10.88 -10.63
C HIS A 127 -2.12 9.55 -9.88
N GLY A 128 -2.84 8.56 -10.39
CA GLY A 128 -3.05 7.29 -9.68
C GLY A 128 -4.54 6.95 -9.59
N VAL A 129 -4.87 5.68 -9.32
CA VAL A 129 -6.25 5.24 -9.10
C VAL A 129 -6.89 6.04 -7.95
N VAL A 130 -6.16 6.18 -6.84
CA VAL A 130 -6.57 7.00 -5.68
C VAL A 130 -6.15 8.46 -5.85
N GLY A 131 -4.95 8.72 -6.37
CA GLY A 131 -4.42 10.09 -6.48
C GLY A 131 -5.28 11.04 -7.32
N GLN A 132 -5.85 10.55 -8.43
CA GLN A 132 -6.66 11.38 -9.31
C GLN A 132 -7.92 11.96 -8.63
N THR A 133 -8.48 11.29 -7.62
CA THR A 133 -9.69 11.77 -6.93
C THR A 133 -9.43 13.01 -6.07
N TYR A 134 -8.16 13.36 -5.84
CA TYR A 134 -7.77 14.56 -5.10
C TYR A 134 -7.57 15.79 -6.00
N ARG A 135 -7.59 15.61 -7.33
CA ARG A 135 -7.49 16.74 -8.25
C ARG A 135 -8.78 17.56 -8.24
N SER A 136 -8.64 18.89 -8.32
CA SER A 136 -9.77 19.82 -8.35
C SER A 136 -10.62 19.69 -9.62
N ASP A 137 -10.04 19.20 -10.71
CA ASP A 137 -10.70 18.97 -12.00
C ASP A 137 -11.18 17.53 -12.19
N TYR A 138 -11.12 16.69 -11.15
CA TYR A 138 -11.57 15.31 -11.24
C TYR A 138 -13.09 15.23 -11.38
N VAL A 139 -13.54 14.55 -12.44
CA VAL A 139 -14.94 14.20 -12.66
C VAL A 139 -15.05 12.68 -12.61
N SER A 140 -15.88 12.17 -11.69
CA SER A 140 -16.13 10.74 -11.60
C SER A 140 -16.80 10.24 -12.88
N GLN A 141 -16.10 9.36 -13.60
CA GLN A 141 -16.63 8.64 -14.76
C GLN A 141 -17.10 7.21 -14.40
N PHE A 142 -17.22 6.95 -13.10
CA PHE A 142 -17.50 5.62 -12.58
C PHE A 142 -18.97 5.25 -12.76
N ASP A 143 -19.23 4.09 -13.36
CA ASP A 143 -20.59 3.55 -13.40
C ASP A 143 -20.97 2.99 -12.03
N VAL A 144 -21.55 3.84 -11.19
CA VAL A 144 -22.05 3.48 -9.85
C VAL A 144 -23.15 2.41 -9.87
N ARG A 145 -23.67 2.02 -11.04
CA ARG A 145 -24.68 0.96 -11.18
C ARG A 145 -24.08 -0.42 -11.49
N ALA A 146 -22.82 -0.49 -11.89
CA ALA A 146 -22.16 -1.77 -12.10
C ALA A 146 -21.93 -2.49 -10.75
N SER A 147 -21.93 -3.83 -10.78
CA SER A 147 -21.75 -4.64 -9.55
C SER A 147 -20.31 -4.61 -9.02
N MET A 148 -19.34 -4.42 -9.91
CA MET A 148 -17.91 -4.26 -9.58
C MET A 148 -17.31 -3.18 -10.49
N PRO A 149 -17.60 -1.92 -10.20
CA PRO A 149 -17.09 -0.82 -11.02
C PRO A 149 -15.58 -0.68 -10.80
N THR A 150 -14.81 -0.71 -11.89
CA THR A 150 -13.34 -0.65 -11.89
C THR A 150 -12.87 0.71 -12.36
N MET A 151 -11.87 1.27 -11.66
CA MET A 151 -11.30 2.57 -11.98
C MET A 151 -9.88 2.42 -12.55
N GLY A 152 -9.54 3.26 -13.52
CA GLY A 152 -8.18 3.44 -13.99
C GLY A 152 -7.81 2.70 -15.28
N GLY A 153 -8.37 1.50 -15.50
CA GLY A 153 -8.04 0.68 -16.68
C GLY A 153 -6.64 0.06 -16.57
N GLU A 154 -6.56 -1.27 -16.68
CA GLU A 154 -5.35 -2.04 -16.39
C GLU A 154 -4.09 -1.51 -17.11
N SER A 155 -4.19 -1.26 -18.42
CA SER A 155 -3.06 -0.80 -19.24
C SER A 155 -2.41 0.51 -18.79
N ASN A 156 -3.13 1.34 -18.04
CA ASN A 156 -2.60 2.60 -17.52
C ASN A 156 -1.77 2.41 -16.26
N PHE A 157 -2.07 1.38 -15.47
CA PHE A 157 -1.57 1.19 -14.10
C PHE A 157 -0.70 -0.05 -13.92
N THR A 158 -0.55 -0.91 -14.94
CA THR A 158 0.41 -2.01 -14.91
C THR A 158 1.85 -1.48 -14.79
N THR A 159 2.60 -2.03 -13.84
CA THR A 159 4.04 -1.80 -13.66
C THR A 159 4.80 -3.10 -13.92
N SER A 160 6.12 -3.01 -14.18
CA SER A 160 6.95 -4.19 -14.40
C SER A 160 7.19 -5.00 -13.12
N ASN A 161 7.19 -4.34 -11.96
CA ASN A 161 7.33 -4.96 -10.65
C ASN A 161 6.88 -4.00 -9.53
N LEU A 162 6.82 -4.52 -8.29
CA LEU A 162 6.37 -3.76 -7.11
C LEU A 162 7.20 -2.50 -6.84
N PHE A 163 8.49 -2.46 -7.18
CA PHE A 163 9.35 -1.30 -6.95
C PHE A 163 9.60 -0.46 -8.21
N ALA A 164 8.80 -0.64 -9.26
CA ALA A 164 8.90 0.15 -10.49
C ALA A 164 7.72 1.13 -10.62
N ALA A 165 8.03 2.40 -10.82
CA ALA A 165 7.08 3.43 -11.20
C ALA A 165 7.10 3.63 -12.73
N ASP A 166 6.84 2.57 -13.48
CA ASP A 166 6.94 2.55 -14.95
C ASP A 166 5.59 2.32 -15.65
N CYS A 167 4.48 2.57 -14.96
CA CYS A 167 3.16 2.53 -15.58
C CYS A 167 2.97 3.71 -16.56
N ALA A 168 2.03 3.57 -17.50
CA ALA A 168 1.85 4.53 -18.59
C ALA A 168 1.51 5.96 -18.13
N VAL A 169 1.00 6.10 -16.90
CA VAL A 169 0.61 7.38 -16.31
C VAL A 169 1.50 7.81 -15.13
N ALA A 170 2.63 7.13 -14.93
CA ALA A 170 3.57 7.45 -13.87
C ALA A 170 4.08 8.90 -14.01
N ARG A 171 4.01 9.64 -12.90
CA ARG A 171 4.57 11.01 -12.77
C ARG A 171 5.90 11.03 -12.03
N TYR A 172 6.12 10.02 -11.20
CA TYR A 172 7.36 9.87 -10.44
C TYR A 172 8.51 9.46 -11.35
N ALA A 173 9.61 10.21 -11.29
CA ALA A 173 10.87 9.86 -11.93
C ALA A 173 11.96 9.67 -10.84
N PRO A 174 12.62 8.50 -10.76
CA PRO A 174 13.79 8.34 -9.91
C PRO A 174 14.88 9.32 -10.34
N ALA A 175 15.44 10.08 -9.41
CA ALA A 175 16.35 11.18 -9.72
C ALA A 175 17.57 10.73 -10.55
N ALA A 176 17.59 11.07 -11.83
CA ALA A 176 18.81 11.08 -12.65
C ALA A 176 19.59 12.37 -12.38
N GLY A 177 20.08 12.52 -11.14
CA GLY A 177 21.20 13.41 -10.82
C GLY A 177 21.09 14.91 -11.10
N HIS A 178 19.95 15.61 -10.88
CA HIS A 178 19.94 17.03 -10.47
C HIS A 178 18.53 17.53 -10.08
N HIS A 179 18.45 18.15 -8.90
CA HIS A 179 17.43 19.04 -8.27
C HIS A 179 15.90 18.85 -8.43
N ASP A 180 15.25 18.86 -7.25
CA ASP A 180 13.88 19.33 -6.92
C ASP A 180 12.64 18.50 -7.30
N ASP A 181 12.73 17.17 -7.39
CA ASP A 181 11.53 16.32 -7.44
C ASP A 181 11.34 15.52 -6.15
N ASP A 182 10.67 16.16 -5.17
CA ASP A 182 10.13 15.55 -3.95
C ASP A 182 8.88 14.69 -4.27
N GLY A 183 8.95 13.89 -5.33
CA GLY A 183 7.87 13.01 -5.74
C GLY A 183 7.73 11.80 -4.81
N VAL A 184 6.50 11.28 -4.68
CA VAL A 184 6.21 10.00 -4.05
C VAL A 184 5.40 9.15 -5.02
N ALA A 185 5.79 7.90 -5.23
CA ALA A 185 4.95 6.89 -5.87
C ALA A 185 4.55 5.81 -4.87
N VAL A 186 3.29 5.39 -4.95
CA VAL A 186 2.80 4.18 -4.28
C VAL A 186 2.39 3.20 -5.37
N VAL A 187 3.00 2.01 -5.36
CA VAL A 187 2.74 0.90 -6.29
C VAL A 187 2.04 -0.22 -5.55
#